data_AF-A0A287D1I7-F1
#
_entry.id   AF-A0A287D1I7-F1
#
_cell.length_a   1.000
_cell.length_b   1.000
_cell.length_c   1.000
_cell.angle_alpha   90.00
_cell.angle_beta   90.00
_cell.angle_gamma   90.00
#
_symmetry.space_group_name_H-M   'P 1'
#
loop_
_entity.id
_entity.type
_entity.pdbx_description
1 polymer ?
#
loop_
_entity_poly.entity_id
_entity_poly.type
_entity_poly.pdbx_seq_one_letter_code
_entity_poly.pdbx_strand_id
1 'polypeptide(L)'
;MDPSSKVIEEFYNQTWIHRYGEPILPTTLTTLWSLSVAIFSVGGMIGSFSVGLFVNRFGRRNSMLMMNLLAFVSAVLMGFSKLGKSFEMLILGRFIIGVYCGLTTGFVPMYVGEVS
;
A
#
# COMPACT_ATOMS: atom_id res chain seq x y z
N MET A 1 0.85 -21.72 -3.23
CA MET A 1 1.51 -20.52 -3.77
C MET A 1 0.46 -19.73 -4.51
N ASP A 2 0.09 -18.58 -3.98
CA ASP A 2 -1.01 -17.77 -4.51
C ASP A 2 -0.69 -17.26 -5.93
N PRO A 3 -1.66 -17.29 -6.86
CA PRO A 3 -1.44 -16.91 -8.26
C PRO A 3 -0.99 -15.45 -8.43
N SER A 4 -1.30 -14.58 -7.46
CA SER A 4 -0.92 -13.17 -7.44
C SER A 4 0.57 -12.94 -7.14
N SER A 5 1.21 -13.77 -6.31
CA SER A 5 2.65 -13.65 -6.03
C SER A 5 3.46 -13.86 -7.29
N LYS A 6 3.13 -14.88 -8.10
CA LYS A 6 3.84 -15.17 -9.36
C LYS A 6 3.82 -13.98 -10.32
N VAL A 7 2.69 -13.28 -10.45
CA VAL A 7 2.56 -12.12 -11.35
C VAL A 7 3.46 -10.95 -10.92
N ILE A 8 3.59 -10.72 -9.61
CA ILE A 8 4.39 -9.62 -9.08
C ILE A 8 5.88 -9.97 -9.11
N GLU A 9 6.22 -11.24 -8.88
CA GLU A 9 7.58 -11.79 -9.05
C GLU A 9 8.04 -11.69 -10.51
N GLU A 10 7.19 -12.07 -11.46
CA GLU A 10 7.43 -11.90 -12.91
C GLU A 10 7.67 -10.42 -13.26
N PHE A 11 6.84 -9.53 -12.70
CA PHE A 11 7.00 -8.09 -12.89
C PHE A 11 8.32 -7.57 -12.33
N TYR A 12 8.74 -8.00 -11.14
CA TYR A 12 10.03 -7.64 -10.57
C TYR A 12 11.19 -8.14 -11.42
N ASN A 13 11.12 -9.37 -11.93
CA ASN A 13 12.14 -9.92 -12.81
C ASN A 13 12.22 -9.12 -14.13
N GLN A 14 11.09 -8.84 -14.78
CA GLN A 14 11.05 -8.01 -15.99
C GLN A 14 11.63 -6.61 -15.77
N THR A 15 11.34 -6.02 -14.61
CA THR A 15 11.84 -4.69 -14.24
C THR A 15 13.34 -4.69 -14.01
N TRP A 16 13.85 -5.73 -13.36
CA TRP A 16 15.28 -5.89 -13.05
C TRP A 16 16.11 -6.14 -14.30
N ILE A 17 15.65 -7.04 -15.18
CA ILE A 17 16.29 -7.31 -16.47
C ILE A 17 16.39 -6.03 -17.31
N HIS A 18 15.35 -5.18 -17.29
CA HIS A 18 15.38 -3.92 -18.02
C HIS A 18 16.40 -2.91 -17.46
N ARG A 19 16.72 -2.97 -16.16
CA ARG A 19 17.59 -2.00 -15.48
C ARG A 19 19.05 -2.45 -15.39
N TYR A 20 19.26 -3.75 -15.21
CA TYR A 20 20.58 -4.35 -14.97
C TYR A 20 21.01 -5.36 -16.06
N GLY A 21 20.12 -5.73 -16.98
CA GLY A 21 20.42 -6.67 -18.07
C GLY A 21 20.51 -8.15 -17.64
N GLU A 22 20.35 -8.43 -16.35
CA GLU A 22 20.48 -9.76 -15.76
C GLU A 22 19.18 -10.20 -15.07
N PRO A 23 18.87 -11.51 -15.05
CA PRO A 23 17.73 -12.03 -14.31
C PRO A 23 17.95 -11.90 -12.81
N ILE A 24 16.89 -11.55 -12.08
CA ILE A 24 16.99 -11.31 -10.63
C ILE A 24 17.26 -12.64 -9.89
N LEU A 25 18.13 -12.60 -8.87
CA LEU A 25 18.36 -13.79 -8.03
C LEU A 25 17.07 -14.15 -7.27
N PRO A 26 16.74 -15.45 -7.13
CA PRO A 26 15.52 -15.89 -6.42
C PRO A 26 15.50 -15.47 -4.94
N THR A 27 16.67 -15.36 -4.30
CA THR A 27 16.82 -14.83 -2.92
C THR A 27 16.49 -13.34 -2.83
N THR A 28 16.91 -12.55 -3.82
CA THR A 28 16.60 -11.11 -3.90
C THR A 28 15.11 -10.87 -4.18
N LEU A 29 14.51 -11.69 -5.04
CA LEU A 29 13.10 -11.59 -5.39
C LEU A 29 12.19 -11.95 -4.21
N THR A 30 12.52 -13.00 -3.46
CA THR A 30 11.78 -13.36 -2.23
C THR A 30 11.93 -12.32 -1.12
N THR A 31 13.10 -11.69 -0.97
CA THR A 31 13.28 -10.59 -0.01
C THR A 31 12.54 -9.31 -0.42
N LEU A 32 12.56 -8.93 -1.70
CA LEU A 32 11.76 -7.81 -2.24
C LEU A 32 10.26 -8.02 -2.07
N TRP A 33 9.78 -9.22 -2.37
CA TRP A 33 8.39 -9.60 -2.14
C TRP A 33 8.02 -9.51 -0.65
N SER A 34 8.83 -10.11 0.22
CA SER A 34 8.62 -10.09 1.66
C SER A 34 8.63 -8.67 2.23
N LEU A 35 9.55 -7.82 1.77
CA LEU A 35 9.61 -6.39 2.12
C LEU A 35 8.32 -5.67 1.71
N SER A 36 7.81 -5.95 0.50
CA SER A 36 6.59 -5.34 -0.03
C SER A 36 5.35 -5.73 0.79
N VAL A 37 5.32 -6.95 1.34
CA VAL A 37 4.25 -7.40 2.24
C VAL A 37 4.43 -6.82 3.65
N ALA A 38 5.66 -6.77 4.15
CA ALA A 38 5.96 -6.24 5.49
C ALA A 38 5.63 -4.74 5.59
N ILE A 39 5.94 -3.95 4.56
CA ILE A 39 5.72 -2.49 4.59
C ILE A 39 4.23 -2.11 4.63
N PHE A 40 3.35 -2.98 4.10
CA PHE A 40 1.90 -2.82 4.24
C PHE A 40 1.48 -2.83 5.71
N SER A 41 2.02 -3.77 6.50
CA SER A 41 1.76 -3.85 7.94
C SER A 41 2.31 -2.63 8.69
N VAL A 42 3.50 -2.15 8.31
CA VAL A 42 4.08 -0.91 8.85
C VAL A 42 3.19 0.30 8.57
N GLY A 43 2.70 0.44 7.34
CA GLY A 43 1.73 1.47 6.98
C GLY A 43 0.45 1.38 7.83
N GLY A 44 -0.08 0.16 8.02
CA GLY A 44 -1.24 -0.09 8.87
C GLY A 44 -1.03 0.35 10.32
N MET A 45 0.12 0.02 10.94
CA MET A 45 0.45 0.45 12.30
C MET A 45 0.46 1.98 12.44
N ILE A 46 1.09 2.67 11.48
CA ILE A 46 1.16 4.15 11.46
C ILE A 46 -0.23 4.75 11.26
N GLY A 47 -1.03 4.17 10.34
CA GLY A 47 -2.40 4.58 10.08
C GLY A 47 -3.27 4.48 11.33
N SER A 48 -3.26 3.32 11.99
CA SER A 48 -4.02 3.07 13.22
C SER A 48 -3.61 4.01 14.35
N PHE A 49 -2.32 4.26 14.54
CA PHE A 49 -1.84 5.22 15.54
C PHE A 49 -2.31 6.64 15.26
N SER A 50 -2.37 7.02 13.97
CA SER A 50 -2.78 8.36 13.54
C SER A 50 -4.29 8.58 13.56
N VAL A 51 -5.12 7.52 13.64
CA VAL A 51 -6.59 7.63 13.71
C VAL A 51 -7.04 8.60 14.79
N GLY A 52 -6.51 8.44 16.02
CA GLY A 52 -6.94 9.26 17.16
C GLY A 52 -6.68 10.75 16.96
N LEU A 53 -5.54 11.10 16.35
CA LEU A 53 -5.20 12.49 16.03
C LEU A 53 -6.06 13.04 14.89
N PHE A 54 -6.34 12.24 13.86
CA PHE A 54 -7.14 12.66 12.72
C PHE A 54 -8.61 12.84 13.08
N VAL A 55 -9.18 11.94 13.88
CA VAL A 55 -10.56 12.05 14.37
C VAL A 55 -10.78 13.37 15.11
N ASN A 56 -9.90 13.68 16.07
CA ASN A 56 -10.04 14.87 16.90
C ASN A 56 -9.86 16.18 16.11
N ARG A 57 -9.20 16.13 14.94
CA ARG A 57 -8.81 17.32 14.19
C ARG A 57 -9.56 17.55 12.87
N PHE A 58 -9.93 16.50 12.16
CA PHE A 58 -10.48 16.61 10.80
C PHE A 58 -12.00 16.41 10.71
N GLY A 59 -12.66 15.88 11.73
CA GLY A 59 -14.11 15.64 11.70
C GLY A 59 -14.55 14.61 10.64
N ARG A 60 -15.84 14.24 10.67
CA ARG A 60 -16.40 13.12 9.88
C ARG A 60 -16.30 13.31 8.36
N ARG A 61 -16.59 14.51 7.85
CA ARG A 61 -16.74 14.75 6.40
C ARG A 61 -15.40 14.84 5.67
N ASN A 62 -14.38 15.46 6.27
CA ASN A 62 -13.04 15.50 5.66
C ASN A 62 -12.32 14.16 5.75
N SER A 63 -12.60 13.34 6.77
CA SER A 63 -11.98 12.02 6.91
C SER A 63 -12.33 11.08 5.75
N MET A 64 -13.60 11.08 5.30
CA MET A 64 -14.00 10.32 4.09
C MET A 64 -13.31 10.81 2.82
N LEU A 65 -13.17 12.13 2.63
CA LEU A 65 -12.49 12.69 1.47
C LEU A 65 -10.99 12.36 1.46
N MET A 66 -10.32 12.49 2.60
CA MET A 66 -8.91 12.11 2.74
C MET A 66 -8.69 10.62 2.48
N MET A 67 -9.55 9.76 3.03
CA MET A 67 -9.54 8.32 2.76
C MET A 67 -9.62 8.04 1.25
N ASN A 68 -10.59 8.65 0.56
CA ASN A 68 -10.74 8.48 -0.88
C ASN A 68 -9.50 8.97 -1.65
N LEU A 69 -8.90 10.08 -1.23
CA LEU A 69 -7.68 10.61 -1.83
C LEU A 69 -6.50 9.64 -1.68
N LEU A 70 -6.27 9.09 -0.48
CA LEU A 70 -5.20 8.11 -0.23
C LEU A 70 -5.42 6.83 -1.07
N ALA A 71 -6.67 6.35 -1.14
CA ALA A 71 -7.02 5.20 -1.97
C ALA A 71 -6.72 5.47 -3.45
N PHE A 72 -7.10 6.65 -3.96
CA PHE A 72 -6.85 7.02 -5.34
C PHE A 72 -5.34 7.13 -5.64
N VAL A 73 -4.57 7.78 -4.77
CA VAL A 73 -3.11 7.91 -4.93
C VAL A 73 -2.43 6.54 -4.94
N SER A 74 -2.80 5.64 -4.02
CA SER A 74 -2.24 4.28 -4.00
C SER A 74 -2.62 3.46 -5.24
N ALA A 75 -3.86 3.56 -5.70
CA ALA A 75 -4.33 2.87 -6.91
C ALA A 75 -3.60 3.39 -8.16
N VAL A 76 -3.42 4.71 -8.28
CA VAL A 76 -2.67 5.31 -9.40
C VAL A 76 -1.20 4.88 -9.35
N LEU A 77 -0.54 4.93 -8.19
CA LEU A 77 0.86 4.48 -8.06
C LEU A 77 1.02 3.00 -8.42
N MET A 78 0.14 2.13 -7.93
CA MET A 78 0.17 0.70 -8.25
C MET A 78 -0.16 0.42 -9.72
N GLY A 79 -1.12 1.15 -10.30
CA GLY A 79 -1.50 1.00 -11.70
C GLY A 79 -0.40 1.47 -12.65
N PHE A 80 0.20 2.63 -12.37
CA PHE A 80 1.30 3.17 -13.17
C PHE A 80 2.65 2.49 -12.91
N SER A 81 2.82 1.77 -11.80
CA SER A 81 4.05 1.00 -11.52
C SER A 81 4.42 0.10 -12.70
N LYS A 82 3.43 -0.54 -13.34
CA LYS A 82 3.66 -1.41 -14.50
C LYS A 82 4.18 -0.66 -15.73
N LEU A 83 3.71 0.57 -15.96
CA LEU A 83 4.21 1.44 -17.04
C LEU A 83 5.59 2.02 -16.71
N GLY A 84 5.81 2.40 -15.45
CA GLY A 84 7.04 3.01 -14.98
C GLY A 84 8.20 2.04 -14.75
N LYS A 85 8.00 0.72 -14.93
CA LYS A 85 9.00 -0.33 -14.66
C LYS A 85 9.78 -0.03 -13.37
N SER A 86 9.06 0.22 -12.29
CA SER A 86 9.63 0.65 -11.02
C SER A 86 8.97 -0.08 -9.87
N PHE A 87 9.75 -0.92 -9.18
CA PHE A 87 9.31 -1.64 -7.98
C PHE A 87 9.13 -0.70 -6.79
N GLU A 88 9.85 0.43 -6.76
CA GLU A 88 9.76 1.47 -5.73
C GLU A 88 8.34 2.06 -5.63
N MET A 89 7.69 2.31 -6.78
CA MET A 89 6.30 2.79 -6.81
C MET A 89 5.31 1.76 -6.26
N LEU A 90 5.56 0.46 -6.48
CA LEU A 90 4.70 -0.61 -5.98
C LEU A 90 4.79 -0.69 -4.44
N ILE A 91 6.02 -0.63 -3.91
CA ILE A 91 6.29 -0.62 -2.46
C ILE A 91 5.66 0.61 -1.80
N LEU A 92 5.82 1.80 -2.40
CA LEU A 92 5.16 3.02 -1.93
C LEU A 92 3.63 2.91 -1.97
N GLY A 93 3.07 2.36 -3.05
CA GLY A 93 1.65 2.09 -3.15
C GLY A 93 1.16 1.16 -2.03
N ARG A 94 1.92 0.09 -1.72
CA ARG A 94 1.62 -0.87 -0.63
C ARG A 94 1.67 -0.20 0.74
N PHE A 95 2.59 0.73 0.94
CA PHE A 95 2.65 1.52 2.16
C PHE A 95 1.42 2.42 2.32
N ILE A 96 1.05 3.19 1.28
CA ILE A 96 -0.08 4.13 1.32
C ILE A 96 -1.41 3.40 1.53
N ILE A 97 -1.64 2.28 0.83
CA ILE A 97 -2.86 1.48 1.03
C ILE A 97 -2.88 0.82 2.42
N GLY A 98 -1.72 0.50 2.99
CA GLY A 98 -1.59 0.04 4.38
C GLY A 98 -2.06 1.10 5.37
N VAL A 99 -1.55 2.34 5.22
CA VAL A 99 -2.00 3.49 6.03
C VAL A 99 -3.50 3.72 5.88
N TYR A 100 -4.01 3.64 4.64
CA TYR A 100 -5.44 3.75 4.37
C TYR A 100 -6.26 2.69 5.13
N CYS A 101 -5.83 1.42 5.10
CA CYS A 101 -6.51 0.33 5.78
C CYS A 101 -6.51 0.52 7.31
N GLY A 102 -5.36 0.90 7.89
CA GLY A 102 -5.24 1.18 9.33
C GLY A 102 -6.17 2.30 9.80
N LEU A 103 -6.22 3.39 9.03
CA LEU A 103 -7.14 4.50 9.29
C LEU A 103 -8.61 4.06 9.16
N THR A 104 -8.97 3.37 8.08
CA THR A 104 -10.36 2.90 7.83
C THR A 104 -10.85 2.03 8.98
N THR A 105 -10.01 1.13 9.49
CA THR A 105 -10.35 0.20 10.57
C THR A 105 -10.71 0.94 11.87
N GLY A 106 -10.10 2.10 12.14
CA GLY A 106 -10.46 2.95 13.27
C GLY A 106 -11.67 3.86 13.02
N PHE A 107 -11.84 4.36 11.79
CA PHE A 107 -12.96 5.23 11.44
C PHE A 107 -14.30 4.49 11.35
N VAL A 108 -14.33 3.27 10.81
CA VAL A 108 -15.56 2.48 10.64
C VAL A 108 -16.34 2.30 11.96
N PRO A 109 -15.75 1.75 13.05
CA PRO A 109 -16.48 1.56 14.30
C PRO A 109 -16.90 2.88 14.96
N MET A 110 -16.09 3.93 14.84
CA MET A 110 -16.43 5.26 15.36
C MET A 110 -17.62 5.89 14.63
N TYR A 111 -17.62 5.79 13.30
CA TYR A 111 -18.70 6.32 12.48
C TYR A 111 -20.03 5.62 12.75
N VAL A 112 -19.98 4.28 12.93
CA VAL A 112 -21.13 3.45 13.31
C VAL A 112 -21.63 3.80 14.71
N GLY A 113 -20.72 3.94 15.68
CA GLY A 113 -21.08 4.29 17.06
C GLY A 113 -21.71 5.68 17.22
N GLU A 114 -21.33 6.64 16.39
CA GLU A 114 -21.94 7.98 16.37
C GLU A 114 -23.26 8.07 15.58
N VAL A 115 -23.59 7.07 14.74
CA VAL A 115 -24.86 7.01 13.97
C VAL A 115 -25.94 6.20 14.70
N SER A 116 -25.52 5.40 15.69
CA SER A 116 -26.40 4.53 16.48
C SER A 116 -26.97 5.24 17.70
#